data_AF-X0RZ60-F1
#
_entry.id   AF-X0RZ60-F1
#
_cell.length_a   1.000
_cell.length_b   1.000
_cell.length_c   1.000
_cell.angle_alpha   90.00
_cell.angle_beta   90.00
_cell.angle_gamma   90.00
#
_symmetry.space_group_name_H-M   'P 1'
#
loop_
_entity.id
_entity.type
_entity.pdbx_description
1 polymer ?
#
loop_
_entity_poly.entity_id
_entity_poly.type
_entity_poly.pdbx_seq_one_letter_code
_entity_poly.pdbx_strand_id
1 'polypeptide(L)'
;MVNLKTIFNYIPEIRKPDEKKLSFNVKAKWTLIVLVSFFVLANIPLFGLSENALAQFEFLAIILGTEFGSIISLGIGPIVMASIILQLLTGSKILNIDTTTSEGKKFFQGLQKIMVFFFIVFE
;
A
#
# COMPACT_ATOMS: atom_id res chain seq x y z
N MET A 1 26.16 -1.50 11.61
CA MET A 1 24.87 -0.86 11.33
C MET A 1 24.23 -1.62 10.19
N VAL A 2 23.05 -2.22 10.40
CA VAL A 2 22.35 -2.97 9.34
C VAL A 2 22.09 -2.01 8.18
N ASN A 3 22.66 -2.29 7.01
CA ASN A 3 22.45 -1.46 5.83
C ASN A 3 21.00 -1.68 5.37
N LEU A 4 20.11 -0.71 5.55
CA LEU A 4 18.70 -0.79 5.12
C LEU A 4 18.58 -1.22 3.64
N LYS A 5 19.59 -0.89 2.81
CA LYS A 5 19.65 -1.31 1.41
C LYS A 5 19.67 -2.84 1.23
N THR A 6 20.27 -3.58 2.18
CA THR A 6 20.28 -5.04 2.15
C THR A 6 18.89 -5.61 2.40
N ILE A 7 18.09 -4.98 3.26
CA ILE A 7 16.70 -5.39 3.54
C ILE A 7 15.83 -5.15 2.30
N PHE A 8 16.02 -4.03 1.60
CA PHE A 8 15.25 -3.71 0.39
C PHE A 8 15.39 -4.77 -0.71
N ASN A 9 16.54 -5.44 -0.82
CA ASN A 9 16.77 -6.48 -1.82
C ASN A 9 15.94 -7.76 -1.58
N TYR A 10 15.43 -7.97 -0.36
CA TYR A 10 14.56 -9.11 -0.05
C TYR A 10 13.08 -8.82 -0.31
N ILE A 11 12.70 -7.55 -0.51
CA ILE A 11 11.32 -7.16 -0.75
C ILE A 11 11.01 -7.30 -2.25
N PRO A 12 10.05 -8.14 -2.65
CA PRO A 12 9.72 -8.31 -4.06
C PRO A 12 9.16 -7.02 -4.67
N GLU A 13 9.44 -6.80 -5.96
CA GLU A 13 8.94 -5.66 -6.72
C GLU A 13 8.46 -6.09 -8.10
N ILE A 14 7.39 -5.44 -8.58
CA ILE A 14 6.88 -5.66 -9.92
C ILE A 14 7.81 -4.96 -10.92
N ARG A 15 8.37 -5.75 -11.85
CA ARG A 15 9.18 -5.23 -12.96
C ARG A 15 8.29 -4.37 -13.85
N LYS A 16 8.82 -3.20 -14.25
CA LYS A 16 8.14 -2.35 -15.24
C LYS A 16 8.01 -3.09 -16.58
N PRO A 17 6.91 -2.88 -17.32
CA PRO A 17 6.75 -3.49 -18.64
C PRO A 17 7.93 -3.17 -19.55
N ASP A 18 8.36 -4.16 -20.36
CA ASP A 18 9.48 -3.99 -21.29
C ASP A 18 9.13 -3.02 -22.44
N GLU A 19 7.84 -2.90 -22.76
CA GLU A 19 7.34 -1.95 -23.74
C GLU A 19 7.42 -0.51 -23.22
N LYS A 20 8.14 0.36 -23.95
CA LYS A 20 8.23 1.79 -23.62
C LYS A 20 6.87 2.51 -23.64
N LYS A 21 5.92 2.03 -24.45
CA LYS A 21 4.56 2.59 -24.57
C LYS A 21 3.54 1.47 -24.68
N LEU A 22 2.82 1.23 -23.59
CA LEU A 22 1.66 0.34 -23.58
C LEU A 22 0.45 1.01 -24.22
N SER A 23 -0.30 0.25 -25.03
CA SER A 23 -1.58 0.70 -25.58
C SER A 23 -2.62 0.92 -24.46
N PHE A 24 -3.57 1.82 -24.70
CA PHE A 24 -4.64 2.11 -23.74
C PHE A 24 -5.44 0.85 -23.37
N ASN A 25 -5.76 0.02 -24.37
CA ASN A 25 -6.54 -1.21 -24.18
C ASN A 25 -5.85 -2.19 -23.22
N VAL A 26 -4.51 -2.30 -23.28
CA VAL A 26 -3.76 -3.16 -22.35
C VAL A 26 -3.83 -2.61 -20.93
N LYS A 27 -3.66 -1.29 -20.74
CA LYS A 27 -3.77 -0.66 -19.42
C LYS A 27 -5.18 -0.84 -18.84
N ALA A 28 -6.21 -0.56 -19.63
CA ALA A 28 -7.60 -0.69 -19.23
C ALA A 28 -7.94 -2.14 -18.84
N LYS A 29 -7.46 -3.13 -19.62
CA LYS A 29 -7.63 -4.55 -19.29
C LYS A 29 -7.05 -4.90 -17.94
N TRP A 30 -5.81 -4.50 -17.66
CA TRP A 30 -5.17 -4.78 -16.36
C TRP A 30 -5.85 -4.06 -15.20
N THR A 31 -6.24 -2.79 -15.38
CA THR A 31 -7.00 -2.05 -14.37
C THR A 31 -8.31 -2.77 -14.04
N LEU A 32 -9.04 -3.23 -15.05
CA LEU A 32 -10.32 -3.91 -14.85
C LEU A 32 -10.13 -5.26 -14.12
N ILE A 33 -9.08 -6.03 -14.46
CA ILE A 33 -8.77 -7.29 -13.78
C ILE A 33 -8.51 -7.07 -12.29
N VAL A 34 -7.68 -6.08 -11.95
CA VAL A 34 -7.36 -5.75 -10.56
C VAL A 34 -8.61 -5.25 -9.83
N LEU A 35 -9.42 -4.42 -10.48
CA LEU A 35 -10.67 -3.90 -9.91
C LEU A 35 -11.65 -5.02 -9.59
N VAL A 36 -11.88 -5.95 -10.51
CA VAL A 36 -12.75 -7.11 -10.28
C VAL A 36 -12.22 -7.97 -9.15
N SER A 37 -10.90 -8.23 -9.12
CA SER A 37 -10.27 -9.01 -8.05
C SER A 37 -10.45 -8.33 -6.69
N PHE A 38 -10.32 -7.00 -6.63
CA PHE A 38 -10.56 -6.22 -5.43
C PHE A 38 -12.00 -6.37 -4.92
N PHE A 39 -13.00 -6.25 -5.79
CA PHE A 39 -14.40 -6.43 -5.41
C PHE A 39 -14.71 -7.87 -4.94
N VAL A 40 -14.11 -8.87 -5.58
CA VAL A 40 -14.25 -10.27 -5.12
C VAL A 40 -13.72 -10.41 -3.69
N LEU A 41 -12.54 -9.85 -3.40
CA LEU A 41 -11.95 -9.90 -2.06
C LEU A 41 -12.74 -9.10 -1.01
N ALA A 42 -13.33 -7.97 -1.41
CA ALA A 42 -14.21 -7.14 -0.57
C ALA A 42 -15.44 -7.90 -0.07
N ASN A 43 -15.98 -8.80 -0.90
CA ASN A 43 -17.19 -9.55 -0.56
C ASN A 43 -16.93 -10.84 0.22
N ILE A 44 -15.66 -11.19 0.51
CA ILE A 44 -15.35 -12.38 1.29
C ILE A 44 -15.26 -11.99 2.77
N PRO A 45 -16.21 -12.42 3.63
CA PRO A 45 -16.19 -12.09 5.04
C PRO A 45 -15.06 -12.82 5.77
N LEU A 46 -14.53 -12.17 6.80
CA LEU A 46 -13.58 -12.75 7.74
C LEU A 46 -14.29 -13.73 8.66
N PHE A 47 -13.61 -14.84 8.91
CA PHE A 47 -14.11 -15.87 9.79
C PHE A 47 -14.05 -15.42 11.26
N GLY A 48 -15.15 -15.63 12.01
CA GLY A 48 -15.17 -15.46 13.47
C GLY A 48 -15.48 -14.05 13.98
N LEU A 49 -16.04 -13.16 13.16
CA LEU A 49 -16.42 -11.81 13.59
C LEU A 49 -17.81 -11.75 14.24
N SER A 50 -17.94 -10.91 15.26
CA SER A 50 -19.22 -10.55 15.88
C SER A 50 -19.74 -9.22 15.31
N GLU A 51 -21.01 -9.19 14.90
CA GLU A 51 -21.71 -8.05 14.26
C GLU A 51 -21.53 -6.70 14.98
N ASN A 52 -21.43 -6.68 16.31
CA ASN A 52 -21.40 -5.45 17.11
C ASN A 52 -20.12 -4.61 16.96
N ALA A 53 -19.00 -5.17 16.48
CA ALA A 53 -17.73 -4.46 16.36
C ALA A 53 -17.64 -3.57 15.09
N LEU A 54 -18.50 -3.81 14.11
CA LEU A 54 -18.40 -3.21 12.77
C LEU A 54 -18.93 -1.78 12.69
N ALA A 55 -19.96 -1.45 13.49
CA ALA A 55 -20.64 -0.16 13.42
C ALA A 55 -19.77 1.05 13.86
N GLN A 56 -18.75 0.83 14.69
CA GLN A 56 -17.87 1.91 15.18
C GLN A 56 -16.93 2.46 14.09
N PHE A 57 -16.65 1.69 13.04
CA PHE A 57 -15.57 2.00 12.10
C PHE A 57 -16.06 2.38 10.70
N GLU A 58 -17.37 2.58 10.50
CA GLU A 58 -17.97 2.84 9.20
C GLU A 58 -17.37 4.07 8.49
N PHE A 59 -17.13 5.17 9.22
CA PHE A 59 -16.49 6.37 8.65
C PHE A 59 -15.05 6.13 8.20
N LEU A 60 -14.27 5.36 8.99
CA LEU A 60 -12.91 4.99 8.63
C LEU A 60 -12.91 4.05 7.41
N ALA A 61 -13.93 3.18 7.31
CA ALA A 61 -14.10 2.23 6.22
C ALA A 61 -14.19 2.95 4.86
N ILE A 62 -14.96 4.03 4.82
CA ILE A 62 -15.15 4.86 3.63
C ILE A 62 -13.82 5.48 3.16
N ILE A 63 -13.02 6.04 4.07
CA ILE A 63 -11.73 6.67 3.74
C ILE A 63 -10.72 5.63 3.25
N LEU A 64 -10.71 4.45 3.88
CA LEU A 64 -9.79 3.36 3.56
C LEU A 64 -10.27 2.50 2.37
N GLY A 65 -11.44 2.82 1.80
CA GLY A 65 -12.04 2.07 0.70
C GLY A 65 -12.26 0.59 1.04
N THR A 66 -12.59 0.30 2.29
CA THR A 66 -12.69 -1.06 2.82
C THR A 66 -14.08 -1.34 3.36
N GLU A 67 -14.43 -2.62 3.40
CA GLU A 67 -15.54 -3.14 4.17
C GLU A 67 -14.95 -3.84 5.40
N PHE A 68 -15.11 -3.22 6.57
CA PHE A 68 -14.69 -3.86 7.82
C PHE A 68 -15.45 -5.16 7.96
N GLY A 69 -14.69 -6.23 8.20
CA GLY A 69 -15.20 -7.58 8.27
C GLY A 69 -15.03 -8.40 7.01
N SER A 70 -14.39 -7.87 5.97
CA SER A 70 -13.93 -8.62 4.79
C SER A 70 -12.44 -8.98 4.87
N ILE A 71 -11.94 -9.87 4.00
CA ILE A 71 -10.51 -10.20 3.90
C ILE A 71 -9.65 -8.95 3.67
N ILE A 72 -10.19 -7.90 3.05
CA ILE A 72 -9.49 -6.64 2.82
C ILE A 72 -9.80 -5.60 3.90
N SER A 73 -10.16 -5.99 5.12
CA SER A 73 -10.57 -5.06 6.20
C SER A 73 -9.63 -3.88 6.41
N LEU A 74 -8.31 -4.05 6.24
CA LEU A 74 -7.32 -2.96 6.34
C LEU A 74 -7.32 -2.00 5.12
N GLY A 75 -7.90 -2.41 4.01
CA GLY A 75 -8.02 -1.64 2.77
C GLY A 75 -6.67 -1.14 2.27
N ILE A 76 -6.66 0.15 1.91
CA ILE A 76 -5.43 0.87 1.54
C ILE A 76 -4.73 1.55 2.74
N GLY A 77 -5.26 1.39 3.96
CA GLY A 77 -4.82 2.08 5.17
C GLY A 77 -3.31 2.03 5.41
N PRO A 78 -2.71 0.83 5.47
CA PRO A 78 -1.27 0.70 5.70
C PRO A 78 -0.41 1.45 4.67
N ILE A 79 -0.85 1.47 3.41
CA ILE A 79 -0.14 2.13 2.31
C ILE A 79 -0.24 3.65 2.44
N VAL A 80 -1.44 4.16 2.71
CA VAL A 80 -1.68 5.59 2.85
C VAL A 80 -0.98 6.14 4.09
N MET A 81 -1.06 5.46 5.24
CA MET A 81 -0.43 5.90 6.48
C MET A 81 1.10 5.91 6.38
N ALA A 82 1.70 4.83 5.86
CA ALA A 82 3.14 4.80 5.59
C ALA A 82 3.59 5.98 4.73
N SER A 83 2.81 6.28 3.68
CA SER A 83 3.09 7.37 2.75
C SER A 83 3.01 8.74 3.40
N ILE A 84 1.92 9.02 4.14
CA ILE A 84 1.70 10.31 4.81
C ILE A 84 2.82 10.57 5.81
N ILE A 85 3.15 9.60 6.66
CA ILE A 85 4.20 9.76 7.67
C ILE A 85 5.54 10.02 7.00
N LEU A 86 5.91 9.23 5.99
CA LEU A 86 7.20 9.38 5.33
C LEU A 86 7.30 10.69 4.55
N GLN A 87 6.21 11.14 3.93
CA GLN A 87 6.12 12.45 3.27
C GLN A 87 6.26 13.60 4.27
N LEU A 88 5.62 13.51 5.44
CA LEU A 88 5.76 14.51 6.51
C LEU A 88 7.19 14.57 7.07
N LEU A 89 7.82 13.41 7.31
CA LEU A 89 9.20 13.35 7.81
C LEU A 89 10.23 13.88 6.81
N THR A 90 10.01 13.61 5.52
CA THR A 90 10.89 14.11 4.44
C THR A 90 10.65 15.60 4.19
N GLY A 91 9.37 16.03 4.17
CA GLY A 91 8.99 17.43 3.95
C GLY A 91 9.41 18.37 5.08
N SER A 92 9.39 17.89 6.33
CA SER A 92 9.91 18.62 7.51
C SER A 92 11.44 18.60 7.64
N LYS A 93 12.15 17.93 6.71
CA LYS A 93 13.61 17.73 6.72
C LYS A 93 14.15 16.98 7.95
N ILE A 94 13.29 16.27 8.69
CA ILE A 94 13.71 15.32 9.73
C ILE A 94 14.46 14.15 9.07
N LEU A 95 13.95 13.67 7.94
CA LEU A 95 14.62 12.72 7.06
C LEU A 95 15.08 13.42 5.79
N ASN A 96 16.39 13.56 5.62
CA ASN A 96 16.98 14.15 4.42
C ASN A 96 17.11 13.10 3.31
N ILE A 97 16.01 12.86 2.58
CA ILE A 97 15.97 11.96 1.42
C ILE A 97 15.75 12.81 0.16
N ASP A 98 16.75 12.82 -0.74
CA ASP A 98 16.63 13.52 -2.01
C ASP A 98 15.85 12.70 -3.05
N THR A 99 14.54 12.93 -3.08
CA THR A 99 13.62 12.28 -4.03
C THR A 99 13.73 12.80 -5.47
N THR A 100 14.63 13.74 -5.78
CA THR A 100 14.91 14.14 -7.17
C THR A 100 15.82 13.13 -7.86
N THR A 101 16.71 12.50 -7.10
CA THR A 101 17.66 11.49 -7.59
C THR A 101 17.01 10.12 -7.78
N SER A 102 17.54 9.31 -8.69
CA SER A 102 17.07 7.92 -8.86
C SER A 102 17.29 7.08 -7.60
N GLU A 103 18.41 7.31 -6.90
CA GLU A 103 18.74 6.57 -5.68
C GLU A 103 17.83 6.95 -4.51
N GLY A 104 17.58 8.25 -4.29
CA GLY A 104 16.69 8.68 -3.22
C GLY A 104 15.23 8.27 -3.46
N LYS A 105 14.76 8.24 -4.72
CA LYS A 105 13.44 7.65 -5.04
C LYS A 105 13.37 6.17 -4.67
N LYS A 106 14.41 5.39 -4.99
CA LYS A 106 14.48 3.97 -4.62
C LYS A 106 14.52 3.78 -3.10
N PHE A 107 15.30 4.61 -2.40
CA PHE A 107 15.41 4.56 -0.94
C PHE A 107 14.07 4.90 -0.27
N PHE A 108 13.40 5.96 -0.74
CA PHE A 108 12.07 6.35 -0.26
C PHE A 108 11.05 5.21 -0.47
N GLN A 109 11.01 4.62 -1.66
CA GLN A 109 10.10 3.50 -1.97
C GLN A 109 10.40 2.25 -1.13
N GLY A 110 11.69 1.94 -0.92
CA GLY A 110 12.10 0.83 -0.06
C GLY A 110 11.65 1.04 1.39
N LEU A 111 11.88 2.24 1.93
CA LEU A 111 11.48 2.59 3.29
C LEU A 111 9.96 2.60 3.45
N GLN A 112 9.24 3.15 2.46
CA GLN A 112 7.78 3.12 2.41
C GLN A 112 7.26 1.67 2.48
N LYS A 113 7.80 0.74 1.68
CA LYS A 113 7.38 -0.68 1.74
C LYS A 113 7.61 -1.32 3.10
N ILE A 114 8.74 -1.03 3.76
CA ILE A 114 8.99 -1.53 5.13
C ILE A 114 7.92 -0.99 6.09
N MET A 115 7.62 0.30 6.01
CA MET A 115 6.58 0.91 6.83
C MET A 115 5.19 0.31 6.53
N VAL A 116 4.89 0.00 5.27
CA VAL A 116 3.63 -0.69 4.91
C VAL A 116 3.53 -2.04 5.60
N PHE A 117 4.59 -2.86 5.58
CA PHE A 117 4.57 -4.15 6.31
C PHE A 117 4.42 -3.98 7.82
N PHE A 118 5.04 -2.95 8.40
CA PHE A 118 4.86 -2.62 9.80
C PHE A 118 3.38 -2.28 10.10
N PHE A 119 2.75 -1.44 9.29
CA PHE A 119 1.35 -1.07 9.46
C PHE A 119 0.37 -2.22 9.22
N ILE A 120 0.64 -3.11 8.27
CA ILE A 120 -0.15 -4.34 8.06
C ILE A 120 -0.19 -5.23 9.32
N VAL A 121 0.89 -5.27 10.10
CA VAL A 121 0.95 -6.06 11.34
C VAL A 121 0.39 -5.29 12.55
N PHE A 122 0.44 -3.97 12.50
CA PHE A 122 0.03 -3.10 13.60
C PHE A 122 -1.47 -2.82 13.63
N GLU A 123 -2.09 -2.61 12.46
CA GLU A 123 -3.53 -2.43 12.27
C GLU A 123 -4.30 -3.76 12.32
#